data_AF-A0A951JK70-F1
#
_entry.id   AF-A0A951JK70-F1
#
_cell.length_a   1.000
_cell.length_b   1.000
_cell.length_c   1.000
_cell.angle_alpha   90.00
_cell.angle_beta   90.00
_cell.angle_gamma   90.00
#
_symmetry.space_group_name_H-M   'P 1'
#
loop_
_entity.id
_entity.type
_entity.pdbx_description
1 polymer ?
#
loop_
_entity_poly.entity_id
_entity_poly.type
_entity_poly.pdbx_seq_one_letter_code
_entity_poly.pdbx_strand_id
1 'polypeptide(L)'
;MARKHASQEQDAEINMTPMLDIVFIMLIFFIVTTSFVKEAGFEVNRPPAQTADPQTRGNVMIAVSQAGDIWMSKRNVQIEQVRLLVEQAKAENPEGSVVIIADESAPTGVVVQVMDQARLGGA
;
A
#
# COMPACT_ATOMS: atom_id res chain seq x y z
N MET A 1 -63.82 49.30 -16.19
CA MET A 1 -63.35 48.33 -15.16
C MET A 1 -62.05 47.72 -15.64
N ALA A 2 -60.91 48.24 -15.17
CA ALA A 2 -59.59 47.70 -15.51
C ALA A 2 -59.14 46.75 -14.40
N ARG A 3 -59.05 45.46 -14.69
CA ARG A 3 -58.44 44.46 -13.79
C ARG A 3 -56.93 44.64 -13.84
N LYS A 4 -56.36 45.11 -12.73
CA LYS A 4 -54.91 45.23 -12.51
C LYS A 4 -54.37 43.83 -12.16
N HIS A 5 -53.58 43.25 -13.07
CA HIS A 5 -52.81 42.04 -12.79
C HIS A 5 -51.66 42.44 -11.87
N ALA A 6 -51.70 42.01 -10.61
CA ALA A 6 -50.55 42.09 -9.71
C ALA A 6 -49.74 40.81 -9.91
N SER A 7 -48.61 40.90 -10.60
CA SER A 7 -47.55 39.89 -10.57
C SER A 7 -46.91 39.95 -9.18
N GLN A 8 -47.25 39.00 -8.32
CA GLN A 8 -46.46 38.72 -7.13
C GLN A 8 -45.19 37.99 -7.60
N GLU A 9 -44.10 38.75 -7.74
CA GLU A 9 -42.75 38.20 -7.64
C GLU A 9 -42.64 37.55 -6.26
N GLN A 10 -42.83 36.24 -6.21
CA GLN A 10 -42.37 35.45 -5.09
C GLN A 10 -40.87 35.24 -5.33
N ASP A 11 -40.05 36.04 -4.66
CA ASP A 11 -38.65 35.71 -4.44
C ASP A 11 -38.61 34.30 -3.84
N ALA A 12 -38.21 33.33 -4.65
CA ALA A 12 -37.99 31.98 -4.20
C ALA A 12 -36.76 32.01 -3.28
N GLU A 13 -36.99 32.14 -1.97
CA GLU A 13 -35.96 31.92 -0.96
C GLU A 13 -35.32 30.56 -1.22
N ILE A 14 -34.06 30.60 -1.67
CA ILE A 14 -33.34 29.38 -2.00
C ILE A 14 -33.13 28.63 -0.69
N ASN A 15 -33.86 27.53 -0.51
CA ASN A 15 -33.69 26.65 0.64
C ASN A 15 -32.27 26.08 0.65
N MET A 16 -31.42 26.58 1.57
CA MET A 16 -30.02 26.15 1.68
C MET A 16 -29.86 24.79 2.38
N THR A 17 -30.88 24.34 3.12
CA THR A 17 -30.88 23.07 3.84
C THR A 17 -30.53 21.86 2.96
N PRO A 18 -31.18 21.63 1.79
CA PRO A 18 -30.80 20.52 0.91
C PRO A 18 -29.43 20.71 0.23
N MET A 19 -28.98 21.96 0.03
CA MET A 19 -27.66 22.21 -0.58
C MET A 19 -26.52 21.88 0.39
N LEU A 20 -26.69 22.19 1.68
CA LEU A 20 -25.72 21.89 2.72
C LEU A 20 -25.54 20.38 2.91
N ASP A 21 -26.63 19.61 2.83
CA ASP A 21 -26.61 18.15 2.97
C ASP A 21 -25.77 17.48 1.85
N ILE A 22 -25.94 17.92 0.60
CA ILE A 22 -25.15 17.43 -0.55
C ILE A 22 -23.66 17.70 -0.33
N VAL A 23 -23.28 18.89 0.12
CA VAL A 23 -21.87 19.25 0.38
C VAL A 23 -21.30 18.42 1.54
N PHE A 24 -22.06 18.22 2.62
CA PHE A 24 -21.64 17.41 3.76
C PHE A 24 -21.38 15.95 3.38
N ILE A 25 -22.29 15.33 2.61
CA ILE A 25 -22.14 13.95 2.15
C ILE A 25 -20.93 13.81 1.22
N MET A 26 -20.67 14.78 0.34
CA MET A 26 -19.47 14.78 -0.52
C MET A 26 -18.17 14.85 0.30
N LEU A 27 -18.11 15.67 1.34
CA LEU A 27 -16.93 15.76 2.23
C LEU A 27 -16.70 14.46 2.99
N ILE A 28 -17.76 13.84 3.53
CA ILE A 28 -17.67 12.54 4.21
C ILE A 28 -17.19 11.47 3.23
N PHE A 29 -17.76 11.41 2.03
CA PHE A 29 -17.32 10.47 1.00
C PHE A 29 -15.84 10.68 0.67
N PHE A 30 -15.38 11.92 0.50
CA PHE A 30 -13.98 12.23 0.23
C PHE A 30 -13.06 11.79 1.39
N ILE A 31 -13.41 12.14 2.63
CA ILE A 31 -12.63 11.74 3.83
C ILE A 31 -12.58 10.21 3.96
N VAL A 32 -13.71 9.53 3.83
CA VAL A 32 -13.79 8.06 3.96
C VAL A 32 -13.07 7.35 2.80
N THR A 33 -13.16 7.86 1.57
CA THR A 33 -12.49 7.27 0.40
C THR A 33 -10.99 7.55 0.36
N THR A 34 -10.51 8.61 1.03
CA THR A 34 -9.06 8.89 1.14
C THR A 34 -8.29 7.85 1.96
N SER A 35 -8.96 6.87 2.58
CA SER A 35 -8.32 5.79 3.34
C SER A 35 -7.59 4.74 2.48
N PHE A 36 -7.53 4.85 1.14
CA PHE A 36 -7.03 3.76 0.30
C PHE A 36 -5.79 4.01 -0.56
N VAL A 37 -5.10 5.14 -0.44
CA VAL A 37 -3.87 5.34 -1.23
C VAL A 37 -2.74 5.96 -0.43
N LYS A 38 -2.33 5.28 0.64
CA LYS A 38 -0.94 5.37 1.16
C LYS A 38 -0.51 4.03 1.76
N GLU A 39 -0.63 2.95 0.99
CA GLU A 39 0.43 1.95 1.11
C GLU A 39 1.64 2.59 0.45
N ALA A 40 2.61 3.07 1.24
CA ALA A 40 3.96 3.31 0.75
C ALA A 40 4.55 1.94 0.36
N GLY A 41 4.06 1.40 -0.75
CA GLY A 41 4.65 0.29 -1.45
C GLY A 41 5.89 0.86 -2.09
N PHE A 42 7.04 0.52 -1.49
CA PHE A 42 8.35 0.77 -2.06
C PHE A 42 8.32 0.31 -3.54
N GLU A 43 8.42 1.25 -4.49
CA GLU A 43 8.49 0.95 -5.92
C GLU A 43 9.86 0.33 -6.21
N VAL A 44 9.97 -0.99 -6.02
CA VAL A 44 11.07 -1.76 -6.57
C VAL A 44 10.80 -1.90 -8.06
N ASN A 45 11.75 -1.49 -8.92
CA ASN A 45 11.68 -1.84 -10.34
C ASN A 45 11.99 -3.33 -10.47
N ARG A 46 10.92 -4.14 -10.43
CA ARG A 46 11.00 -5.60 -10.53
C ARG A 46 11.21 -5.98 -12.01
N PRO A 47 12.31 -6.64 -12.38
CA PRO A 47 12.38 -7.28 -13.69
C PRO A 47 11.27 -8.33 -13.81
N PRO A 48 10.71 -8.58 -15.01
CA PRO A 48 9.65 -9.56 -15.20
C PRO A 48 10.14 -10.97 -14.83
N ALA A 49 9.72 -11.45 -13.66
CA ALA A 49 10.08 -12.78 -13.16
C ALA A 49 9.20 -13.86 -13.83
N GLN A 50 9.81 -14.74 -14.62
CA GLN A 50 9.10 -15.83 -15.30
C GLN A 50 8.65 -16.97 -14.36
N THR A 51 9.14 -16.99 -13.12
CA THR A 51 8.90 -18.04 -12.12
C THR A 51 8.01 -17.59 -10.97
N ALA A 52 7.34 -16.44 -11.09
CA ALA A 52 6.45 -15.93 -10.06
C ALA A 52 5.14 -16.75 -10.05
N ASP A 53 5.17 -17.91 -9.40
CA ASP A 53 3.95 -18.62 -9.04
C ASP A 53 3.26 -17.83 -7.91
N PRO A 54 2.00 -17.39 -8.07
CA PRO A 54 1.30 -16.65 -7.02
C PRO A 54 0.89 -17.62 -5.91
N GLN A 55 1.87 -18.09 -5.12
CA GLN A 55 1.57 -18.84 -3.91
C GLN A 55 0.97 -17.87 -2.88
N THR A 56 -0.34 -18.04 -2.67
CA THR A 56 -1.23 -17.27 -1.80
C THR A 56 -1.01 -17.53 -0.30
N ARG A 57 0.03 -18.29 0.06
CA ARG A 57 0.37 -18.56 1.47
C ARG A 57 1.24 -17.41 1.96
N GLY A 58 1.05 -16.97 3.20
CA GLY A 58 1.72 -15.80 3.76
C GLY A 58 3.23 -15.88 3.58
N ASN A 59 3.74 -15.20 2.55
CA ASN A 59 5.13 -15.24 2.16
C ASN A 59 5.89 -14.12 2.85
N VAL A 60 7.08 -14.45 3.36
CA VAL A 60 8.00 -13.45 3.90
C VAL A 60 8.63 -12.74 2.72
N MET A 61 8.23 -11.49 2.49
CA MET A 61 8.77 -10.68 1.41
C MET A 61 9.95 -9.84 1.91
N ILE A 62 11.10 -10.06 1.30
CA ILE A 62 12.33 -9.28 1.54
C ILE A 62 12.63 -8.51 0.26
N ALA A 63 12.77 -7.19 0.35
CA ALA A 63 13.14 -6.35 -0.78
C ALA A 63 14.56 -5.79 -0.60
N VAL A 64 15.31 -5.71 -1.69
CA VAL A 64 16.62 -5.05 -1.73
C VAL A 64 16.56 -3.92 -2.75
N SER A 65 16.82 -2.69 -2.29
CA SER A 65 16.81 -1.50 -3.15
C SER A 65 18.09 -1.34 -3.97
N GLN A 66 18.09 -0.43 -4.95
CA GLN A 66 19.31 -0.04 -5.68
C GLN A 66 20.42 0.49 -4.76
N ALA A 67 20.06 1.07 -3.60
CA ALA A 67 21.01 1.61 -2.64
C ALA A 67 21.62 0.52 -1.73
N GLY A 68 21.12 -0.72 -1.82
CA GLY A 68 21.50 -1.81 -0.92
C GLY A 68 20.70 -1.84 0.39
N ASP A 69 19.72 -0.94 0.57
CA ASP A 69 18.81 -1.03 1.72
C ASP A 69 17.97 -2.30 1.66
N ILE A 70 17.87 -3.00 2.77
CA ILE A 70 17.09 -4.23 2.93
C ILE A 70 15.79 -3.87 3.64
N TRP A 71 14.67 -4.33 3.08
CA TRP A 71 13.34 -4.05 3.59
C TRP A 71 12.57 -5.35 3.83
N MET A 72 11.98 -5.48 5.01
CA MET A 72 11.13 -6.61 5.37
C MET A 72 9.89 -6.10 6.12
N SER A 73 8.70 -6.55 5.71
CA SER A 73 7.43 -6.13 6.34
C SER A 73 7.29 -4.61 6.50
N LYS A 74 7.66 -3.85 5.45
CA LYS A 74 7.63 -2.37 5.39
C LYS A 74 8.60 -1.66 6.36
N ARG A 75 9.61 -2.36 6.89
CA ARG A 75 10.66 -1.78 7.73
C ARG A 75 12.03 -1.97 7.09
N ASN A 76 12.89 -0.96 7.19
CA ASN A 76 14.30 -1.10 6.87
C ASN A 76 14.98 -1.94 7.96
N VAL A 77 15.73 -2.95 7.57
CA VAL A 77 16.38 -3.91 8.46
C VAL A 77 17.85 -4.04 8.09
N GLN A 78 18.69 -4.31 9.09
CA GLN A 78 20.10 -4.63 8.83
C GLN A 78 20.26 -6.10 8.44
N ILE A 79 21.33 -6.42 7.74
CA ILE A 79 21.59 -7.77 7.23
C ILE A 79 21.63 -8.82 8.33
N GLU A 80 22.15 -8.47 9.51
CA GLU A 80 22.25 -9.34 10.68
C GLU A 80 20.88 -9.68 11.28
N GLN A 81 19.88 -8.82 11.05
CA GLN A 81 18.52 -9.00 11.55
C GLN A 81 17.68 -9.90 10.64
N VAL A 82 18.07 -10.05 9.37
CA VAL A 82 17.31 -10.82 8.36
C VAL A 82 17.07 -12.25 8.84
N ARG A 83 18.12 -12.91 9.33
CA ARG A 83 18.01 -14.30 9.81
C ARG A 83 16.98 -14.45 10.93
N LEU A 84 17.10 -13.66 12.00
CA LEU A 84 16.19 -13.73 13.15
C LEU A 84 14.74 -13.47 12.73
N LEU A 85 14.54 -12.50 11.84
CA LEU A 85 13.22 -12.13 11.35
C LEU A 85 12.59 -13.21 10.45
N VAL A 86 13.40 -13.90 9.65
CA VAL A 86 12.95 -15.05 8.85
C VAL A 86 12.61 -16.24 9.76
N GLU A 87 13.44 -16.53 10.77
CA GLU A 87 13.17 -17.59 11.75
C GLU A 87 11.83 -17.35 12.48
N GLN A 88 11.58 -16.11 12.91
CA GLN A 88 10.30 -15.71 13.54
C GLN A 88 9.12 -15.90 12.59
N ALA A 89 9.24 -15.44 11.35
CA ALA A 89 8.16 -15.53 10.38
C ALA A 89 7.88 -17.00 9.97
N LYS A 90 8.91 -17.85 9.89
CA LYS A 90 8.76 -19.30 9.68
C LYS A 90 8.16 -20.01 10.89
N ALA A 91 8.42 -19.55 12.11
CA ALA A 91 7.77 -20.08 13.31
C ALA A 91 6.27 -19.75 13.34
N GLU A 92 5.89 -18.55 12.88
CA GLU A 92 4.48 -18.14 12.77
C GLU A 92 3.76 -18.86 11.61
N ASN A 93 4.44 -19.06 10.48
CA ASN A 93 3.92 -19.77 9.32
C ASN A 93 4.96 -20.75 8.75
N PRO A 94 4.99 -22.01 9.24
CA PRO A 94 5.97 -23.02 8.79
C PRO A 94 5.89 -23.34 7.30
N GLU A 95 4.71 -23.21 6.69
CA GLU A 95 4.45 -23.43 5.27
C GLU A 95 4.66 -22.17 4.41
N GLY A 96 4.98 -21.04 5.02
CA GLY A 96 5.25 -19.78 4.33
C GLY A 96 6.56 -19.86 3.54
N SER A 97 6.56 -19.39 2.30
CA SER A 97 7.78 -19.29 1.49
C SER A 97 8.43 -17.92 1.66
N VAL A 98 9.74 -17.84 1.44
CA VAL A 98 10.48 -16.56 1.48
C VAL A 98 10.72 -16.10 0.04
N VAL A 99 10.29 -14.88 -0.25
CA VAL A 99 10.44 -14.27 -1.57
C VAL A 99 11.36 -13.07 -1.46
N ILE A 100 12.47 -13.12 -2.18
CA ILE A 100 13.45 -12.04 -2.24
C ILE A 100 13.27 -11.29 -3.55
N ILE A 101 13.08 -9.98 -3.46
CA ILE A 101 12.84 -9.08 -4.58
C ILE A 101 13.95 -8.05 -4.59
N ALA A 102 14.84 -8.12 -5.57
CA ALA A 102 15.89 -7.14 -5.74
C ALA A 102 15.53 -6.17 -6.87
N ASP A 103 15.86 -4.90 -6.67
CA ASP A 103 15.93 -3.93 -7.77
C ASP A 103 17.00 -4.37 -8.79
N GLU A 104 16.80 -4.03 -10.06
CA GLU A 104 17.75 -4.35 -11.13
C GLU A 104 19.16 -3.81 -10.86
N SER A 105 19.26 -2.62 -10.24
CA SER A 105 20.53 -1.98 -9.89
C SER A 105 21.01 -2.32 -8.47
N ALA A 106 20.39 -3.29 -7.78
CA ALA A 106 20.78 -3.66 -6.43
C ALA A 106 22.21 -4.25 -6.40
N PRO A 107 23.02 -3.91 -5.38
CA PRO A 107 24.34 -4.49 -5.22
C PRO A 107 24.25 -6.01 -5.05
N THR A 108 24.77 -6.78 -6.02
CA THR A 108 24.65 -8.24 -6.03
C THR A 108 25.18 -8.88 -4.75
N GLY A 109 26.25 -8.33 -4.16
CA GLY A 109 26.79 -8.81 -2.89
C GLY A 109 25.79 -8.74 -1.74
N VAL A 110 25.00 -7.67 -1.66
CA VAL A 110 23.95 -7.52 -0.64
C VAL A 110 22.83 -8.54 -0.88
N VAL A 111 22.42 -8.72 -2.13
CA VAL A 111 21.38 -9.71 -2.49
C VAL A 111 21.81 -11.12 -2.10
N VAL A 112 23.05 -11.51 -2.40
CA VAL A 112 23.60 -12.83 -2.02
C VAL A 112 23.65 -12.99 -0.50
N GLN A 113 24.10 -11.97 0.23
CA GLN A 113 24.11 -12.01 1.69
C GLN A 113 22.69 -12.19 2.26
N VAL A 114 21.71 -11.47 1.72
CA VAL A 114 20.30 -11.61 2.12
C VAL A 114 19.79 -13.02 1.85
N MET A 115 20.11 -13.60 0.68
CA MET A 115 19.76 -14.97 0.34
C MET A 115 20.37 -15.98 1.32
N ASP A 116 21.64 -15.81 1.68
CA ASP A 116 22.33 -16.68 2.64
C ASP A 116 21.69 -16.56 4.03
N GLN A 117 21.43 -15.35 4.53
CA GLN A 117 20.79 -15.13 5.82
C GLN A 117 19.36 -15.69 5.86
N ALA A 118 18.60 -15.53 4.78
CA ALA A 118 17.27 -16.10 4.66
C ALA A 118 17.30 -17.63 4.70
N ARG A 119 18.22 -18.26 3.95
CA ARG A 119 18.40 -19.72 3.95
C ARG A 119 18.80 -20.25 5.34
N LEU A 120 19.70 -19.55 6.04
CA LEU A 120 20.07 -19.89 7.42
C LEU A 120 18.89 -19.76 8.40
N GLY A 121 17.93 -18.88 8.11
CA GLY A 121 16.71 -18.69 8.89
C GLY A 121 15.58 -19.68 8.59
N GLY A 122 15.79 -20.66 7.70
CA GLY A 122 14.79 -21.68 7.37
C GLY A 122 13.88 -21.35 6.18
N ALA A 123 14.33 -20.46 5.30
CA ALA A 123 13.73 -20.21 3.98
C ALA A 123 13.79 -21.43 3.05
#